data_AF-A0A947C156-F1
#
_entry.id   AF-A0A947C156-F1
#
_cell.length_a   1.000
_cell.length_b   1.000
_cell.length_c   1.000
_cell.angle_alpha   90.00
_cell.angle_beta   90.00
_cell.angle_gamma   90.00
#
_symmetry.space_group_name_H-M   'P 1'
#
loop_
_entity.id
_entity.type
_entity.pdbx_description
1 polymer ?
#
loop_
_entity_poly.entity_id
_entity_poly.type
_entity_poly.pdbx_seq_one_letter_code
_entity_poly.pdbx_strand_id
1 'polypeptide(L)'
;MSQSFEVAGGNGRLYRLTQEEKDKELARLAGLLERGQSWATPDKLHDYSGFLQINQQFIDWIQASFDAQESENMRMNWKGFVAESSQGSKFLKVQDAWIAKQPSLKQFIADGGQATPRVASQPQAQAAVEMPQEDIPF
;
A
#
# COMPACT_ATOMS: atom_id res chain seq x y z
N MET A 1 -13.32 -9.27 -31.10
CA MET A 1 -11.95 -9.17 -30.55
C MET A 1 -12.03 -8.54 -29.18
N SER A 2 -11.94 -9.34 -28.11
CA SER A 2 -11.81 -8.83 -26.75
C SER A 2 -10.42 -8.21 -26.60
N GLN A 3 -10.33 -6.88 -26.65
CA GLN A 3 -9.12 -6.20 -26.20
C GLN A 3 -9.02 -6.41 -24.68
N SER A 4 -8.32 -7.46 -24.26
CA SER A 4 -7.79 -7.53 -22.91
C SER A 4 -6.81 -6.38 -22.75
N PHE A 5 -7.30 -5.23 -22.29
CA PHE A 5 -6.44 -4.20 -21.71
C PHE A 5 -5.90 -4.78 -20.42
N GLU A 6 -4.84 -5.58 -20.51
CA GLU A 6 -4.03 -5.95 -19.35
C GLU A 6 -3.36 -4.67 -18.85
N VAL A 7 -4.05 -4.01 -17.94
CA VAL A 7 -3.48 -2.89 -17.20
C VAL A 7 -2.47 -3.49 -16.23
N ALA A 8 -1.19 -3.15 -16.41
CA ALA A 8 -0.14 -3.57 -15.49
C ALA A 8 -0.50 -3.17 -14.04
N GLY A 9 -0.09 -3.96 -13.06
CA GLY A 9 -0.24 -3.58 -11.64
C GLY A 9 0.39 -2.21 -11.35
N GLY A 10 -0.08 -1.54 -10.30
CA GLY A 10 0.35 -0.19 -9.94
C GLY A 10 -0.40 0.94 -10.67
N ASN A 11 -1.33 0.63 -11.57
CA ASN A 11 -2.26 1.61 -12.12
C ASN A 11 -3.46 1.80 -11.18
N GLY A 12 -4.02 3.00 -11.12
CA GLY A 12 -5.13 3.31 -10.24
C GLY A 12 -5.98 4.47 -10.71
N ARG A 13 -7.12 4.67 -10.05
CA ARG A 13 -8.02 5.80 -10.30
C ARG A 13 -8.54 6.31 -8.97
N LEU A 14 -8.49 7.62 -8.78
CA LEU A 14 -9.09 8.32 -7.65
C LEU A 14 -10.14 9.30 -8.16
N TYR A 15 -11.34 9.19 -7.63
CA TYR A 15 -12.51 9.98 -7.96
C TYR A 15 -12.80 10.92 -6.80
N ARG A 16 -13.21 12.15 -7.11
CA ARG A 16 -13.70 13.06 -6.07
C ARG A 16 -15.04 12.55 -5.58
N LEU A 17 -15.25 12.55 -4.26
CA LEU A 17 -16.53 12.12 -3.70
C LEU A 17 -17.65 13.05 -4.17
N THR A 18 -18.76 12.43 -4.59
CA THR A 18 -20.05 13.08 -4.76
C THR A 18 -20.61 13.51 -3.40
N GLN A 19 -21.62 14.39 -3.40
CA GLN A 19 -22.26 14.81 -2.15
C GLN A 19 -22.90 13.61 -1.42
N GLU A 20 -23.54 12.70 -2.15
CA GLU A 20 -24.14 11.50 -1.57
C GLU A 20 -23.10 10.60 -0.88
N GLU A 21 -21.93 10.43 -1.48
CA GLU A 21 -20.84 9.65 -0.89
C GLU A 21 -20.27 10.32 0.36
N LYS A 22 -20.18 11.65 0.37
CA LYS A 22 -19.77 12.41 1.56
C LYS A 22 -20.75 12.22 2.71
N ASP A 23 -22.04 12.29 2.44
CA ASP A 23 -23.08 12.14 3.47
C ASP A 23 -23.06 10.73 4.07
N LYS A 24 -22.87 9.69 3.24
CA LYS A 24 -22.69 8.31 3.69
C LYS A 24 -21.45 8.14 4.57
N GLU A 25 -20.33 8.74 4.17
CA GLU A 25 -19.09 8.64 4.92
C GLU A 25 -19.15 9.41 6.25
N LEU A 26 -19.80 10.58 6.27
CA LEU A 26 -20.07 11.31 7.51
C LEU A 26 -20.95 10.50 8.47
N ALA A 27 -21.98 9.81 7.97
CA ALA A 27 -22.78 8.91 8.79
C ALA A 27 -21.96 7.72 9.33
N ARG A 28 -21.04 7.18 8.52
CA ARG A 28 -20.11 6.13 8.96
C ARG A 28 -19.19 6.61 10.07
N LEU A 29 -18.63 7.82 9.95
CA LEU A 29 -17.78 8.44 10.96
C LEU A 29 -18.55 8.68 12.27
N ALA A 30 -19.77 9.22 12.19
CA ALA A 30 -20.64 9.41 13.35
C ALA A 30 -20.91 8.07 14.08
N GLY A 31 -21.26 7.02 13.34
CA GLY A 31 -21.49 5.70 13.91
C GLY A 31 -20.24 5.07 14.54
N LEU A 32 -19.03 5.38 14.05
CA LEU A 32 -17.77 4.96 14.68
C LEU A 32 -17.48 5.75 15.95
N LEU A 33 -17.75 7.05 15.96
CA LEU A 33 -17.60 7.91 17.12
C LEU A 33 -18.51 7.45 18.27
N GLU A 34 -19.77 7.12 17.97
CA GLU A 34 -20.73 6.55 18.94
C GLU A 34 -20.25 5.21 19.52
N ARG A 35 -19.47 4.44 18.74
CA ARG A 35 -18.84 3.18 19.17
C ARG A 35 -17.51 3.38 19.93
N GLY A 36 -17.17 4.63 20.26
CA GLY A 36 -15.99 4.98 21.05
C GLY A 36 -14.71 5.22 20.26
N GLN A 37 -14.77 5.28 18.92
CA GLN A 37 -13.61 5.59 18.08
C GLN A 37 -13.39 7.11 18.02
N SER A 38 -12.61 7.66 18.94
CA SER A 38 -12.38 9.11 19.07
C SER A 38 -11.71 9.77 17.85
N TRP A 39 -11.04 8.99 17.01
CA TRP A 39 -10.42 9.49 15.77
C TRP A 39 -11.43 9.73 14.64
N ALA A 40 -12.66 9.19 14.72
CA ALA A 40 -13.65 9.23 13.64
C ALA A 40 -14.43 10.55 13.61
N THR A 41 -13.73 11.68 13.62
CA THR A 41 -14.32 13.02 13.60
C THR A 41 -14.59 13.49 12.16
N PRO A 42 -15.51 14.45 11.93
CA PRO A 42 -15.87 14.92 10.59
C PRO A 42 -14.70 15.46 9.76
N ASP A 43 -13.65 15.99 10.39
CA ASP A 43 -12.42 16.43 9.71
C ASP A 43 -11.59 15.28 9.11
N LYS A 44 -11.93 14.02 9.43
CA LYS A 44 -11.33 12.83 8.80
C LYS A 44 -12.06 12.40 7.53
N LEU A 45 -13.08 13.12 7.10
CA LEU A 45 -13.73 12.88 5.82
C LEU A 45 -12.70 13.03 4.68
N HIS A 46 -12.57 11.99 3.87
CA HIS A 46 -11.68 12.02 2.72
C HIS A 46 -12.35 12.68 1.51
N ASP A 47 -11.58 13.41 0.69
CA ASP A 47 -12.10 14.09 -0.50
C ASP A 47 -12.14 13.21 -1.76
N TYR A 48 -11.33 12.14 -1.77
CA TYR A 48 -11.16 11.25 -2.91
C TYR A 48 -11.25 9.78 -2.49
N SER A 49 -11.90 8.98 -3.32
CA SER A 49 -12.00 7.52 -3.17
C SER A 49 -11.68 6.85 -4.49
N GLY A 50 -11.20 5.61 -4.44
CA GLY A 50 -10.86 4.89 -5.65
C GLY A 50 -10.09 3.62 -5.39
N PHE A 51 -9.28 3.20 -6.36
CA PHE A 51 -8.58 1.93 -6.32
C PHE A 51 -7.17 2.01 -6.91
N LEU A 52 -6.31 1.12 -6.45
CA LEU A 52 -5.08 0.73 -7.13
C LEU A 52 -5.21 -0.73 -7.54
N GLN A 53 -4.88 -1.02 -8.79
CA GLN A 53 -4.84 -2.38 -9.31
C GLN A 53 -3.52 -3.04 -8.89
N ILE A 54 -3.62 -4.17 -8.21
CA ILE A 54 -2.47 -4.95 -7.76
C ILE A 54 -2.49 -6.28 -8.50
N ASN A 55 -1.35 -6.70 -9.05
CA ASN A 55 -1.16 -8.02 -9.65
C ASN A 55 0.11 -8.67 -9.06
N GLN A 56 0.33 -9.95 -9.36
CA GLN A 56 1.48 -10.68 -8.81
C GLN A 56 2.82 -10.01 -9.16
N GLN A 57 3.01 -9.57 -10.40
CA GLN A 57 4.24 -8.89 -10.82
C GLN A 57 4.53 -7.61 -10.03
N PHE A 58 3.49 -6.86 -9.67
CA PHE A 58 3.62 -5.67 -8.83
C PHE A 58 4.01 -6.03 -7.39
N ILE A 59 3.45 -7.12 -6.86
CA ILE A 59 3.82 -7.65 -5.54
C ILE A 59 5.30 -8.09 -5.56
N ASP A 60 5.69 -8.85 -6.59
CA ASP A 60 7.06 -9.34 -6.75
C ASP A 60 8.06 -8.18 -6.88
N TRP A 61 7.71 -7.13 -7.62
CA TRP A 61 8.51 -5.92 -7.74
C TRP A 61 8.65 -5.17 -6.40
N ILE A 62 7.57 -5.03 -5.63
CA ILE A 62 7.62 -4.43 -4.29
C ILE A 62 8.51 -5.27 -3.38
N GLN A 63 8.35 -6.59 -3.40
CA GLN A 63 9.13 -7.51 -2.58
C GLN A 63 10.62 -7.43 -2.93
N ALA A 64 10.97 -7.53 -4.21
CA ALA A 64 12.36 -7.41 -4.67
C ALA A 64 12.97 -6.04 -4.31
N SER A 65 12.19 -4.97 -4.44
CA SER A 65 12.62 -3.62 -4.06
C SER A 65 12.86 -3.49 -2.56
N PHE A 66 12.02 -4.14 -1.74
CA PHE A 66 12.14 -4.15 -0.29
C PHE A 66 13.32 -5.02 0.18
N ASP A 67 13.58 -6.14 -0.50
CA ASP A 67 14.70 -7.03 -0.21
C ASP A 67 16.06 -6.43 -0.59
N ALA A 68 16.08 -5.54 -1.58
CA ALA A 68 17.29 -4.83 -2.01
C ALA A 68 17.68 -3.63 -1.11
N GLN A 69 16.95 -3.37 -0.02
CA GLN A 69 17.26 -2.29 0.93
C GLN A 69 17.46 -2.82 2.35
N GLU A 70 18.29 -2.15 3.13
CA GLU A 70 18.56 -2.47 4.55
C GLU A 70 17.59 -1.76 5.52
N SER A 71 16.49 -1.21 4.99
CA SER A 71 15.50 -0.44 5.76
C SER A 71 14.23 -1.23 5.97
N GLU A 72 13.67 -1.14 7.19
CA GLU A 72 12.35 -1.70 7.52
C GLU A 72 11.19 -0.95 6.85
N ASN A 73 11.43 0.30 6.40
CA ASN A 73 10.43 1.12 5.73
C ASN A 73 10.83 1.40 4.28
N MET A 74 9.89 1.23 3.36
CA MET A 74 10.05 1.59 1.94
C MET A 74 9.07 2.67 1.54
N ARG A 75 9.57 3.72 0.88
CA ARG A 75 8.71 4.73 0.27
C ARG A 75 8.51 4.43 -1.21
N MET A 76 7.27 4.10 -1.57
CA MET A 76 6.83 4.04 -2.95
C MET A 76 6.16 5.37 -3.34
N ASN A 77 6.55 5.94 -4.47
CA ASN A 77 6.00 7.20 -5.00
C ASN A 77 5.16 6.93 -6.23
N TRP A 78 4.06 7.66 -6.39
CA TRP A 78 3.15 7.52 -7.52
C TRP A 78 3.02 8.82 -8.32
N LYS A 79 2.76 8.68 -9.62
CA LYS A 79 2.44 9.77 -10.55
C LYS A 79 1.05 9.52 -11.09
N GLY A 80 0.25 10.56 -11.06
CA GLY A 80 -1.05 10.57 -11.72
C GLY A 80 -1.30 11.86 -12.48
N PHE A 81 -2.27 11.81 -13.38
CA PHE A 81 -2.77 12.96 -14.13
C PHE A 81 -4.29 12.99 -14.09
N VAL A 82 -4.84 14.20 -14.20
CA VAL A 82 -6.28 14.38 -14.30
C VAL A 82 -6.74 13.88 -15.66
N ALA A 83 -7.74 12.99 -15.66
CA ALA A 83 -8.40 12.46 -16.82
C ALA A 83 -9.91 12.64 -16.70
N GLU A 84 -10.62 12.52 -17.81
CA GLU A 84 -12.08 12.63 -17.87
C GLU A 84 -12.69 11.29 -18.24
N SER A 85 -13.76 10.89 -17.55
CA SER A 85 -14.51 9.69 -17.89
C SER A 85 -15.38 9.94 -19.13
N SER A 86 -15.89 8.87 -19.76
CA SER A 86 -16.85 8.99 -20.87
C SER A 86 -18.14 9.72 -20.47
N GLN A 87 -18.40 9.86 -19.17
CA GLN A 87 -19.56 10.57 -18.60
C GLN A 87 -19.22 12.00 -18.16
N GLY A 88 -18.04 12.53 -18.54
CA GLY A 88 -17.61 13.89 -18.23
C GLY A 88 -17.06 14.10 -16.81
N SER A 89 -16.98 13.04 -16.00
CA SER A 89 -16.48 13.14 -14.62
C SER A 89 -14.96 13.10 -14.59
N LYS A 90 -14.33 14.08 -13.93
CA LYS A 90 -12.88 14.12 -13.76
C LYS A 90 -12.41 13.15 -12.67
N PHE A 91 -11.30 12.46 -12.93
CA PHE A 91 -10.64 11.57 -11.98
C PHE A 91 -9.12 11.68 -12.10
N LEU A 92 -8.39 11.41 -11.01
CA LEU A 92 -6.94 11.31 -11.05
C LEU A 92 -6.57 9.88 -11.45
N LYS A 93 -5.97 9.72 -12.62
CA LYS A 93 -5.45 8.45 -13.12
C LYS A 93 -4.02 8.27 -12.66
N VAL A 94 -3.77 7.30 -11.78
CA VAL A 94 -2.42 6.89 -11.36
C VAL A 94 -1.90 5.91 -12.42
N GLN A 95 -0.75 6.21 -13.03
CA GLN A 95 -0.20 5.40 -14.12
C GLN A 95 1.24 4.93 -13.91
N ASP A 96 1.94 5.52 -12.97
CA ASP A 96 3.35 5.22 -12.77
C ASP A 96 3.68 5.22 -11.28
N ALA A 97 4.48 4.25 -10.88
CA ALA A 97 4.93 4.05 -9.52
C ALA A 97 6.43 3.77 -9.55
N TRP A 98 7.18 4.39 -8.63
CA TRP A 98 8.63 4.18 -8.52
C TRP A 98 9.09 4.18 -7.08
N ILE A 99 10.14 3.41 -6.85
CA ILE A 99 10.88 3.33 -5.59
C ILE A 99 12.27 3.87 -5.87
N ALA A 100 12.78 4.76 -5.02
CA ALA A 100 14.07 5.40 -5.26
C ALA A 100 15.19 4.36 -5.26
N LYS A 101 16.13 4.49 -6.21
CA LYS A 101 17.28 3.57 -6.41
C LYS A 101 16.91 2.12 -6.79
N GLN A 102 15.66 1.86 -7.15
CA GLN A 102 15.20 0.56 -7.63
C GLN A 102 14.78 0.65 -9.11
N PRO A 103 14.84 -0.46 -9.87
CA PRO A 103 14.32 -0.49 -11.23
C PRO A 103 12.82 -0.16 -11.24
N SER A 104 12.35 0.46 -12.32
CA SER A 104 10.90 0.67 -12.49
C SER A 104 10.17 -0.66 -12.64
N LEU A 105 8.87 -0.70 -12.30
CA LEU A 105 8.04 -1.90 -12.48
C LEU A 105 8.12 -2.44 -13.93
N LYS A 106 8.12 -1.54 -14.92
CA LYS A 106 8.20 -1.93 -16.34
C LYS A 106 9.52 -2.61 -16.68
N GLN A 107 10.64 -2.09 -16.16
CA GLN A 107 11.96 -2.70 -16.33
C GLN A 107 12.01 -4.06 -15.63
N PHE A 108 11.52 -4.14 -14.40
CA PHE A 108 11.47 -5.40 -13.65
C PHE A 108 10.69 -6.48 -14.40
N ILE A 109 9.52 -6.16 -14.96
CA ILE A 109 8.72 -7.11 -15.75
C ILE A 109 9.45 -7.50 -17.04
N ALA A 110 10.09 -6.54 -17.72
CA ALA A 110 10.84 -6.79 -18.96
C ALA A 110 12.04 -7.72 -18.74
N ASP A 111 12.67 -7.64 -17.57
CA ASP A 111 13.83 -8.47 -17.18
C ASP A 111 13.43 -9.87 -16.67
N GLY A 112 12.17 -10.27 -16.83
CA GLY A 112 11.67 -11.59 -16.41
C GLY A 112 11.20 -11.65 -14.96
N GLY A 113 10.83 -10.49 -14.39
CA GLY A 113 10.42 -10.23 -13.01
C GLY A 113 9.85 -11.41 -12.23
N GLN A 114 10.74 -12.08 -11.50
CA GLN A 114 10.38 -13.03 -10.45
C GLN A 114 11.05 -12.56 -9.16
N ALA A 115 10.26 -12.42 -8.10
CA ALA A 115 10.83 -12.23 -6.77
C ALA A 115 11.49 -13.54 -6.34
N THR A 116 12.78 -13.47 -5.97
CA THR A 116 13.41 -14.59 -5.27
C THR A 116 12.86 -14.61 -3.85
N PRO A 117 12.30 -15.72 -3.35
CA PRO A 117 11.73 -15.75 -2.00
C PRO A 117 12.81 -15.41 -0.95
N ARG A 118 12.52 -14.46 -0.06
CA ARG A 118 13.36 -14.23 1.13
C ARG A 118 13.39 -15.51 1.96
N VAL A 119 14.59 -16.07 2.19
CA VAL A 119 14.76 -17.10 3.23
C VAL A 119 14.41 -16.41 4.55
N ALA A 120 13.34 -16.85 5.21
CA ALA A 120 12.89 -16.25 6.45
C ALA A 120 14.06 -16.16 7.44
N SER A 121 14.48 -14.94 7.77
CA SER A 121 15.39 -14.71 8.88
C SER A 121 14.61 -15.14 10.13
N GLN A 122 15.02 -16.25 10.73
CA GLN A 122 14.46 -16.69 12.01
C GLN A 122 14.57 -15.52 13.00
N PRO A 123 13.54 -15.24 13.80
CA PRO A 123 13.67 -14.28 14.88
C PRO A 123 14.87 -14.73 15.74
N GLN A 124 15.87 -13.85 15.87
CA GLN A 124 16.93 -14.06 16.86
C GLN A 124 16.22 -14.15 18.20
N ALA A 125 16.19 -15.35 18.77
CA ALA A 125 15.81 -15.53 20.16
C ALA A 125 16.71 -14.59 20.96
N GLN A 126 16.11 -13.59 21.60
CA GLN A 126 16.80 -12.80 22.61
C GLN A 126 17.38 -13.80 23.60
N ALA A 127 18.71 -13.89 23.64
CA ALA A 127 19.40 -14.72 24.61
C ALA A 127 18.86 -14.33 25.98
N ALA A 128 18.19 -15.27 26.64
CA ALA A 128 17.72 -15.09 28.00
C ALA A 128 18.93 -14.65 28.84
N VAL A 129 18.81 -13.50 29.49
CA VAL A 129 19.75 -13.07 30.51
C VAL A 129 19.69 -14.13 31.60
N GLU A 130 20.74 -14.94 31.74
CA GLU A 130 20.93 -15.84 32.88
C GLU A 130 20.86 -15.00 34.15
N MET A 131 19.77 -15.15 34.91
CA MET A 131 19.75 -14.68 36.28
C MET A 131 20.68 -15.59 37.09
N PRO A 132 21.69 -15.05 37.80
CA PRO A 132 22.55 -15.87 38.64
C PRO A 132 21.70 -16.50 39.74
N GLN A 133 21.69 -17.82 39.74
CA GLN A 133 20.99 -18.66 40.70
C GLN A 133 21.65 -18.47 42.07
N GLU A 134 20.84 -18.05 43.05
CA GLU A 134 21.24 -17.86 44.44
C GLU A 134 21.88 -19.14 45.00
N ASP A 135 23.15 -19.04 45.39
CA ASP A 135 23.82 -20.01 46.25
C ASP A 135 24.09 -19.32 47.58
N ILE A 136 23.12 -19.41 48.49
CA ILE A 136 23.28 -19.04 49.91
C ILE A 136 23.55 -20.34 50.68
N PRO A 137 24.79 -20.64 51.09
CA PRO A 137 25.06 -21.76 51.97
C PRO A 137 25.00 -21.33 53.45
N PHE A 138 24.06 -21.95 54.16
CA PHE A 138 23.89 -22.12 55.63
C PHE A 138 23.98 -20.91 56.57
#